data_AF-A0A1Y4FUQ1-F1
#
_entry.id   AF-A0A1Y4FUQ1-F1
#
_cell.length_a   1.000
_cell.length_b   1.000
_cell.length_c   1.000
_cell.angle_alpha   90.00
_cell.angle_beta   90.00
_cell.angle_gamma   90.00
#
_symmetry.space_group_name_H-M   'P 1'
#
loop_
_entity.id
_entity.type
_entity.pdbx_description
1 polymer ?
#
loop_
_entity_poly.entity_id
_entity_poly.type
_entity_poly.pdbx_seq_one_letter_code
_entity_poly.pdbx_strand_id
1 'polypeptide(L)'
;MKKIDNLRETKEYRLAMQVENALNDYGFDYAVFAASIPLMHPTLQQNLYKLLKECLVVMADDKRRYDDRNRASHEEAKDIVAYLEENGHYIPHI
;
A
#
# COMPACT_ATOMS: atom_id res chain seq x y z
N MET A 1 2.73 0.14 -15.67
CA MET A 1 2.72 1.37 -14.85
C MET A 1 2.65 2.58 -15.78
N LYS A 2 1.76 3.55 -15.54
CA LYS A 2 1.74 4.80 -16.33
C LYS A 2 3.10 5.51 -16.17
N LYS A 3 3.61 6.09 -17.25
CA LYS A 3 4.81 6.93 -17.20
C LYS A 3 4.44 8.22 -16.45
N ILE A 4 5.07 8.46 -15.30
CA ILE A 4 4.87 9.66 -14.48
C ILE A 4 6.13 10.50 -14.61
N ASP A 5 6.04 11.61 -15.35
CA ASP A 5 7.24 12.36 -15.75
C ASP A 5 7.88 13.17 -14.60
N ASN A 6 7.24 13.30 -13.43
CA ASN A 6 7.84 13.86 -12.20
C ASN A 6 7.13 13.33 -10.93
N LEU A 7 7.40 12.09 -10.51
CA LEU A 7 6.73 11.47 -9.36
C LEU A 7 6.80 12.32 -8.09
N ARG A 8 7.93 12.99 -7.83
CA ARG A 8 8.14 13.77 -6.61
C ARG A 8 7.25 15.01 -6.50
N GLU A 9 6.68 15.48 -7.60
CA GLU A 9 5.82 16.66 -7.63
C GLU A 9 4.34 16.31 -7.38
N THR A 10 3.99 15.02 -7.42
CA THR A 10 2.61 14.59 -7.27
C THR A 10 2.12 14.68 -5.82
N LYS A 11 0.80 14.84 -5.65
CA LYS A 11 0.18 14.81 -4.32
C LYS A 11 0.31 13.43 -3.67
N GLU A 12 0.34 12.37 -4.47
CA GLU A 12 0.49 10.99 -4.03
C GLU A 12 1.87 10.74 -3.42
N TYR A 13 2.94 11.30 -4.02
CA TYR A 13 4.28 11.23 -3.43
C TYR A 13 4.34 11.99 -2.11
N ARG A 14 3.74 13.19 -2.03
CA ARG A 14 3.69 13.94 -0.76
C ARG A 14 2.94 13.17 0.33
N LEU A 15 1.84 12.50 -0.01
CA LEU A 15 1.13 11.62 0.92
C LEU A 15 1.98 10.42 1.34
N ALA A 16 2.71 9.79 0.41
CA ALA A 16 3.63 8.69 0.74
C ALA A 16 4.70 9.12 1.76
N MET A 17 5.26 10.33 1.63
CA MET A 17 6.19 10.87 2.61
C MET A 17 5.53 11.17 3.97
N GLN A 18 4.27 11.60 3.99
CA GLN A 18 3.53 11.76 5.25
C GLN A 18 3.31 10.43 5.96
N VAL A 19 3.00 9.37 5.20
CA VAL A 19 2.90 8.00 5.73
C VAL A 19 4.26 7.52 6.23
N GLU A 20 5.35 7.71 5.48
CA GLU A 20 6.70 7.36 5.93
C GLU A 20 7.05 8.03 7.26
N ASN A 21 6.80 9.33 7.39
CA ASN A 21 7.05 10.07 8.62
C ASN A 21 6.21 9.54 9.79
N ALA A 22 4.94 9.18 9.56
CA ALA A 22 4.08 8.60 10.58
C ALA A 22 4.57 7.21 11.02
N LEU A 23 5.02 6.37 10.08
CA LEU A 23 5.54 5.02 10.39
C LEU A 23 6.92 5.04 11.07
N ASN A 24 7.70 6.10 10.88
CA ASN A 24 8.98 6.31 11.55
C ASN A 24 8.83 6.90 12.97
N ASP A 25 7.62 7.27 13.39
CA ASP A 25 7.32 7.69 14.75
C ASP A 25 7.14 6.47 15.67
N TYR A 26 7.92 6.39 16.75
CA TYR A 26 7.82 5.34 17.77
C TYR A 26 6.45 5.28 18.45
N GLY A 27 5.64 6.33 18.36
CA GLY A 27 4.27 6.37 18.87
C GLY A 27 3.19 5.82 17.94
N PHE A 28 3.53 5.42 16.71
CA PHE A 28 2.53 4.93 15.76
C PHE A 28 2.02 3.54 16.10
N ASP A 29 0.72 3.45 16.43
CA ASP A 29 0.05 2.19 16.74
C ASP A 29 -0.75 1.68 15.52
N TYR A 30 -0.23 0.61 14.92
CA TYR A 30 -0.83 -0.05 13.76
C TYR A 30 -2.24 -0.58 14.03
N ALA A 31 -2.51 -1.08 15.23
CA ALA A 31 -3.82 -1.63 15.60
C ALA A 31 -4.84 -0.50 15.78
N VAL A 32 -4.44 0.62 16.38
CA VAL A 32 -5.30 1.82 16.49
C VAL A 32 -5.60 2.41 15.10
N PHE A 33 -4.59 2.50 14.22
CA PHE A 33 -4.83 2.93 12.84
C PHE A 33 -5.83 2.01 12.13
N ALA A 34 -5.65 0.70 12.21
CA ALA A 34 -6.56 -0.27 11.59
C ALA A 34 -7.98 -0.17 12.17
N ALA A 35 -8.12 0.01 13.49
CA ALA A 35 -9.42 0.18 14.16
C ALA A 35 -10.14 1.48 13.75
N SER A 36 -9.42 2.46 13.21
CA SER A 36 -10.01 3.70 12.70
C SER A 36 -10.62 3.56 11.29
N ILE A 37 -10.21 2.55 10.51
CA ILE A 37 -10.66 2.37 9.11
C ILE A 37 -12.20 2.29 8.99
N PRO A 38 -12.93 1.53 9.84
CA PRO A 38 -14.39 1.50 9.78
C PRO A 38 -15.07 2.85 10.00
N LEU A 39 -14.38 3.84 10.57
CA LEU A 39 -14.91 5.20 10.80
C LEU A 39 -14.80 6.10 9.56
N MET A 40 -14.04 5.69 8.53
CA MET A 40 -13.96 6.41 7.26
C MET A 40 -15.27 6.29 6.46
N HIS A 41 -15.52 7.22 5.53
CA HIS A 41 -16.63 7.08 4.59
C HIS A 41 -16.52 5.74 3.81
N PRO A 42 -17.59 4.94 3.66
CA PRO A 42 -17.51 3.60 3.04
C PRO A 42 -16.84 3.56 1.66
N THR A 43 -17.14 4.52 0.78
CA THR A 43 -16.46 4.66 -0.53
C THR A 43 -14.94 4.87 -0.38
N LEU A 44 -14.51 5.59 0.65
CA LEU A 44 -13.08 5.81 0.91
C LEU A 44 -12.41 4.58 1.51
N GLN A 45 -13.12 3.74 2.26
CA GLN A 45 -12.60 2.44 2.71
C GLN A 45 -12.25 1.54 1.51
N GLN A 46 -13.11 1.50 0.50
CA GLN A 46 -12.85 0.75 -0.73
C GLN A 46 -11.67 1.32 -1.53
N ASN A 47 -11.55 2.65 -1.60
CA ASN A 47 -10.40 3.30 -2.23
C ASN A 47 -9.09 3.08 -1.45
N LEU A 48 -9.14 3.06 -0.12
CA LEU A 48 -7.99 2.70 0.72
C LEU A 48 -7.55 1.26 0.45
N TYR A 49 -8.48 0.30 0.35
CA TYR A 49 -8.13 -1.07 0.00
C TYR A 49 -7.48 -1.17 -1.39
N LYS A 50 -7.97 -0.43 -2.39
CA LYS A 50 -7.31 -0.35 -3.70
C LYS A 50 -5.90 0.21 -3.60
N LEU A 51 -5.70 1.26 -2.80
CA LEU A 51 -4.38 1.82 -2.54
C LEU A 51 -3.44 0.77 -1.90
N LEU A 52 -3.92 0.04 -0.89
CA LEU A 52 -3.13 -1.03 -0.25
C LEU A 52 -2.75 -2.14 -1.24
N LYS A 53 -3.65 -2.52 -2.16
CA LYS A 53 -3.32 -3.47 -3.23
C LYS A 53 -2.20 -2.96 -4.15
N GLU A 54 -2.26 -1.71 -4.58
CA GLU A 54 -1.20 -1.11 -5.40
C GLU A 54 0.14 -1.05 -4.64
N CYS A 55 0.12 -0.77 -3.33
CA CYS A 55 1.30 -0.85 -2.47
C CYS A 55 1.90 -2.26 -2.47
N LEU A 56 1.08 -3.31 -2.31
CA LEU A 56 1.53 -4.70 -2.33
C LEU A 56 2.16 -5.09 -3.67
N VAL A 57 1.58 -4.64 -4.80
CA VAL A 57 2.16 -4.87 -6.15
C VAL A 57 3.56 -4.28 -6.26
N VAL A 58 3.77 -3.06 -5.76
CA VAL A 58 5.11 -2.43 -5.74
C VAL A 58 6.06 -3.16 -4.77
N MET A 59 5.56 -3.63 -3.64
CA MET A 59 6.37 -4.39 -2.68
C MET A 59 6.76 -5.77 -3.19
N ALA A 60 5.95 -6.39 -4.05
CA ALA A 60 6.21 -7.67 -4.70
C ALA A 60 7.14 -7.59 -5.93
N ASP A 61 7.51 -6.38 -6.40
CA ASP A 61 8.30 -6.21 -7.63
C ASP A 61 9.76 -6.64 -7.47
N ASP A 62 10.14 -7.75 -8.10
CA ASP A 62 11.50 -8.31 -8.12
C ASP A 62 12.56 -7.35 -8.73
N LYS A 63 12.15 -6.27 -9.41
CA LYS A 63 13.10 -5.29 -9.97
C LYS A 63 13.71 -4.36 -8.93
N ARG A 64 13.16 -4.32 -7.71
CA ARG A 64 13.65 -3.49 -6.63
C ARG A 64 14.72 -4.25 -5.81
N ARG A 65 15.70 -3.52 -5.28
CA ARG A 65 16.69 -4.11 -4.35
C ARG A 65 16.06 -4.22 -2.96
N TYR A 66 16.11 -5.42 -2.39
CA TYR A 66 15.70 -5.70 -1.01
C TYR A 66 16.92 -6.03 -0.15
N ASP A 67 16.93 -5.51 1.08
CA ASP A 67 17.82 -6.00 2.14
C ASP A 67 17.02 -6.86 3.13
N ASP A 68 17.72 -7.49 4.07
CA ASP A 68 17.12 -8.47 4.96
C ASP A 68 15.99 -7.90 5.84
N ARG A 69 15.93 -6.58 6.06
CA ARG A 69 14.85 -5.94 6.83
C ARG A 69 13.52 -5.98 6.09
N ASN A 70 13.55 -5.98 4.76
CA ASN A 70 12.36 -5.92 3.91
C ASN A 70 12.11 -7.23 3.14
N ARG A 71 12.95 -8.26 3.33
CA ARG A 71 12.83 -9.52 2.61
C ARG A 71 11.54 -10.26 2.94
N ALA A 72 11.19 -10.36 4.22
CA ALA A 72 9.99 -11.06 4.65
C ALA A 72 8.71 -10.42 4.06
N SER A 73 8.58 -9.09 4.17
CA SER A 73 7.42 -8.37 3.62
C SER A 73 7.36 -8.37 2.09
N HIS A 74 8.50 -8.51 1.40
CA HIS A 74 8.55 -8.72 -0.04
C HIS A 74 7.96 -10.08 -0.44
N GLU A 75 8.42 -11.18 0.18
CA GLU A 75 7.92 -12.52 -0.14
C GLU A 75 6.43 -12.66 0.20
N GLU A 76 6.00 -12.16 1.37
CA GLU A 76 4.56 -12.14 1.72
C GLU A 76 3.74 -11.32 0.72
N ALA A 77 4.26 -10.17 0.26
CA ALA A 77 3.57 -9.39 -0.76
C ALA A 77 3.42 -10.15 -2.07
N LYS A 78 4.42 -10.95 -2.48
CA LYS A 78 4.34 -11.80 -3.68
C LYS A 78 3.24 -12.86 -3.53
N ASP A 79 3.21 -13.55 -2.40
CA ASP A 79 2.21 -14.58 -2.14
C ASP A 79 0.78 -14.00 -2.12
N ILE A 80 0.61 -12.83 -1.48
CA ILE A 80 -0.69 -12.13 -1.44
C ILE A 80 -1.11 -11.68 -2.86
N VAL A 81 -0.20 -11.09 -3.63
CA VAL A 81 -0.50 -10.64 -5.00
C VAL A 81 -0.88 -11.83 -5.88
N ALA A 82 -0.12 -12.92 -5.86
CA ALA A 82 -0.42 -14.13 -6.61
C ALA A 82 -1.80 -14.71 -6.24
N TYR A 83 -2.11 -14.80 -4.94
CA TYR A 83 -3.43 -15.25 -4.49
C TYR A 83 -4.57 -14.34 -5.00
N LEU A 84 -4.37 -13.02 -4.97
CA LEU A 84 -5.37 -12.04 -5.43
C LEU A 84 -5.55 -12.03 -6.95
N GLU A 85 -4.53 -12.40 -7.72
CA GLU A 85 -4.65 -12.58 -9.18
C GLU A 85 -5.52 -13.80 -9.52
N GLU A 86 -5.39 -14.88 -8.76
CA GLU A 86 -6.16 -16.12 -8.95
C GLU A 86 -7.57 -16.06 -8.35
N ASN A 87 -7.72 -15.45 -7.16
CA ASN A 87 -8.92 -15.56 -6.32
C ASN A 87 -9.59 -14.22 -6.00
N GLY A 88 -9.05 -13.11 -6.50
CA GLY A 88 -9.53 -11.77 -6.17
C GLY A 88 -10.94 -11.48 -6.66
N HIS A 89 -11.67 -10.66 -5.90
CA HIS A 89 -12.97 -10.15 -6.31
C HIS A 89 -12.86 -8.83 -7.08
N TYR A 90 -13.79 -8.59 -8.00
CA TYR A 90 -13.92 -7.31 -8.69
C TYR A 90 -14.32 -6.20 -7.70
N ILE A 91 -13.64 -5.06 -7.80
CA ILE A 91 -13.82 -3.90 -6.93
C ILE A 91 -14.25 -2.73 -7.79
N PRO A 92 -15.54 -2.35 -7.81
CA PRO A 92 -16.04 -1.31 -8.70
C PRO A 92 -15.32 0.03 -8.47
N HIS A 93 -15.04 0.75 -9.55
CA HIS A 93 -14.76 2.18 -9.48
C HIS A 93 -16.06 2.90 -9.15
N ILE A 94 -16.04 3.72 -8.10
CA ILE A 94 -17.15 4.58 -7.67
C ILE A 94 -16.83 5.99 -8.13
#